data_AF-A0A8T3Y272-F1
#
_entry.id   AF-A0A8T3Y272-F1
#
_cell.length_a   1.000
_cell.length_b   1.000
_cell.length_c   1.000
_cell.angle_alpha   90.00
_cell.angle_beta   90.00
_cell.angle_gamma   90.00
#
_symmetry.space_group_name_H-M   'P 1'
#
loop_
_entity.id
_entity.type
_entity.pdbx_description
1 polymer ?
#
loop_
_entity_poly.entity_id
_entity_poly.type
_entity_poly.pdbx_seq_one_letter_code
_entity_poly.pdbx_strand_id
1 'polypeptide(L)'
;MPTATQDPDLKFLKALDKKVRHYEKCTSTRRGYPEVVDVEEFDDTKLTKSELERLLKIVRERKLILTPMNCNMGFSVGFEVFQGIENAPGLRDTESVLRFREKQLPAGYTFATLARTFMADDNRQRADYFGLETILNDRDRYDY
;
A
#
# COMPACT_ATOMS: atom_id res chain seq x y z
N MET A 1 1.63 27.91 0.56
CA MET A 1 1.85 26.45 0.57
C MET A 1 2.34 26.11 1.97
N PRO A 2 1.57 25.38 2.79
CA PRO A 2 2.06 25.00 4.11
C PRO A 2 3.21 24.02 3.94
N THR A 3 4.34 24.41 4.53
CA THR A 3 5.61 23.70 4.63
C THR A 3 5.44 22.29 5.15
N ALA A 4 6.29 21.37 4.66
CA ALA A 4 6.40 19.96 5.01
C ALA A 4 6.76 19.71 6.49
N THR A 5 5.88 20.14 7.39
CA THR A 5 5.98 19.93 8.83
C THR A 5 5.35 18.59 9.16
N GLN A 6 6.08 17.52 8.88
CA GLN A 6 6.05 16.25 9.62
C GLN A 6 4.65 15.74 10.04
N ASP A 7 3.83 15.34 9.06
CA ASP A 7 2.53 14.71 9.34
C ASP A 7 2.72 13.42 10.18
N PRO A 8 2.20 13.38 11.43
CA PRO A 8 2.39 12.24 12.32
C PRO A 8 1.71 10.95 11.82
N ASP A 9 0.66 11.07 11.01
CA ASP A 9 -0.04 9.92 10.43
C ASP A 9 0.79 9.31 9.30
N LEU A 10 1.30 10.15 8.39
CA LEU A 10 2.18 9.68 7.31
C LEU A 10 3.49 9.11 7.86
N LYS A 11 4.04 9.71 8.92
CA LYS A 11 5.20 9.14 9.63
C LYS A 11 4.89 7.76 10.21
N PHE A 12 3.71 7.60 10.81
CA PHE A 12 3.28 6.30 11.33
C PHE A 12 3.17 5.27 10.20
N LEU A 13 2.52 5.62 9.07
CA LEU A 13 2.39 4.72 7.92
C LEU A 13 3.75 4.33 7.33
N LYS A 14 4.67 5.30 7.14
CA LYS A 14 6.03 5.03 6.65
C LYS A 14 6.86 4.21 7.63
N ALA A 15 6.67 4.37 8.93
CA ALA A 15 7.31 3.52 9.95
C ALA A 15 6.74 2.11 9.95
N LEU A 16 5.42 1.97 9.72
CA LEU A 16 4.76 0.68 9.58
C LEU A 16 5.24 -0.04 8.34
N ASP A 17 5.41 0.66 7.22
CA ASP A 17 5.95 0.13 5.96
C ASP A 17 7.35 -0.47 6.18
N LYS A 18 8.26 0.30 6.81
CA LYS A 18 9.60 -0.18 7.15
C LYS A 18 9.63 -1.38 8.11
N LYS A 19 8.58 -1.57 8.91
CA LYS A 19 8.46 -2.71 9.83
C LYS A 19 8.07 -3.99 9.08
N VAL A 20 7.20 -3.87 8.08
CA VAL A 20 6.63 -5.01 7.35
C VAL A 20 7.37 -5.29 6.04
N ARG A 21 8.30 -4.43 5.65
CA ARG A 21 8.92 -4.45 4.34
C ARG A 21 10.28 -3.75 4.38
N HIS A 22 11.21 -4.25 3.58
CA HIS A 22 12.49 -3.62 3.35
C HIS A 22 12.90 -3.77 1.88
N TYR A 23 13.95 -3.06 1.48
CA TYR A 23 14.54 -3.18 0.16
C TYR A 23 15.95 -3.74 0.35
N GLU A 24 16.23 -4.88 -0.28
CA GLU A 24 17.58 -5.41 -0.35
C GLU A 24 18.23 -4.98 -1.66
N LYS A 25 19.48 -4.50 -1.58
CA LYS A 25 20.27 -4.15 -2.75
C LYS A 25 20.97 -5.40 -3.27
N CYS A 26 20.54 -5.87 -4.43
CA CYS A 26 21.17 -7.01 -5.09
C CYS A 26 21.90 -6.55 -6.35
N THR A 27 23.00 -7.21 -6.69
CA THR A 27 23.63 -7.03 -8.00
C THR A 27 23.02 -8.04 -8.96
N SER A 28 22.34 -7.56 -9.99
CA SER A 28 21.78 -8.38 -11.06
C SER A 28 22.53 -8.13 -12.35
N THR A 29 22.76 -9.18 -13.13
CA THR A 29 23.44 -9.05 -14.42
C THR A 29 22.39 -8.97 -15.53
N ARG A 30 22.05 -7.74 -15.96
CA ARG A 30 21.14 -7.53 -17.08
C ARG A 30 21.95 -7.26 -18.34
N ARG A 31 21.75 -8.06 -19.40
CA ARG A 31 22.47 -7.92 -20.68
C ARG A 31 24.01 -7.98 -20.56
N GLY A 32 24.53 -8.75 -19.60
CA GLY A 32 25.98 -8.94 -19.41
C GLY A 32 26.69 -7.86 -18.60
N TYR A 33 25.97 -6.85 -18.09
CA TYR A 33 26.54 -5.82 -17.21
C TYR A 33 25.93 -5.93 -15.80
N PRO A 34 26.75 -5.80 -14.73
CA PRO A 34 26.24 -5.74 -13.37
C PRO A 34 25.49 -4.43 -13.14
N GLU A 35 24.25 -4.53 -12.68
CA GLU A 35 23.38 -3.42 -12.29
C GLU A 35 22.94 -3.64 -10.83
N VAL A 36 22.95 -2.58 -10.02
CA VAL A 36 22.41 -2.63 -8.67
C VAL A 36 20.90 -2.42 -8.77
N VAL A 37 20.15 -3.43 -8.35
CA VAL A 37 18.68 -3.40 -8.30
C VAL A 37 18.23 -3.46 -6.85
N ASP A 38 17.24 -2.64 -6.49
CA ASP A 38 16.54 -2.75 -5.23
C ASP A 38 15.45 -3.81 -5.37
N VAL A 39 15.55 -4.90 -4.62
CA VAL A 39 14.55 -5.96 -4.56
C VAL A 39 13.67 -5.68 -3.34
N GLU A 40 12.36 -5.58 -3.58
CA GLU A 40 11.37 -5.43 -2.51
C GLU A 40 11.21 -6.75 -1.79
N GLU A 41 11.45 -6.74 -0.47
CA GLU A 41 11.26 -7.89 0.40
C GLU A 41 10.24 -7.59 1.49
N PHE A 42 9.30 -8.50 1.70
CA PHE A 42 8.33 -8.41 2.78
C PHE A 42 8.79 -9.26 3.96
N ASP A 43 8.81 -8.65 5.14
CA ASP A 43 9.05 -9.35 6.40
C ASP A 43 7.84 -10.25 6.75
N ASP A 44 8.00 -11.29 7.55
CA ASP A 44 6.86 -12.07 8.06
C ASP A 44 6.22 -11.46 9.32
N THR A 45 6.74 -10.31 9.75
CA THR A 45 6.22 -9.53 10.88
C THR A 45 4.76 -9.15 10.68
N LYS A 46 3.93 -9.54 11.65
CA LYS A 46 2.50 -9.24 11.68
C LYS A 46 2.24 -7.82 12.14
N LEU A 47 1.22 -7.20 11.56
CA LEU A 47 0.58 -6.01 12.11
C LEU A 47 -0.16 -6.40 13.39
N THR A 48 -0.07 -5.55 14.41
CA THR A 48 -0.93 -5.65 15.58
C THR A 48 -2.33 -5.15 15.23
N LYS A 49 -3.34 -5.58 16.02
CA LYS A 49 -4.71 -5.11 15.86
C LYS A 49 -4.83 -3.58 15.98
N SER A 50 -4.14 -2.98 16.95
CA SER A 50 -4.14 -1.53 17.16
C SER A 50 -3.46 -0.77 16.02
N GLU A 51 -2.38 -1.29 15.44
CA GLU A 51 -1.75 -0.71 14.25
C GLU A 51 -2.70 -0.73 13.06
N LEU A 52 -3.39 -1.85 12.83
CA LEU A 52 -4.34 -1.98 11.73
C LEU A 52 -5.56 -1.07 11.91
N GLU A 53 -6.12 -0.99 13.12
CA GLU A 53 -7.23 -0.07 13.43
C GLU A 53 -6.81 1.39 13.23
N ARG A 54 -5.59 1.76 13.66
CA ARG A 54 -5.05 3.10 13.43
C ARG A 54 -4.85 3.38 11.95
N LEU A 55 -4.34 2.43 11.18
CA LEU A 55 -4.23 2.53 9.72
C LEU A 55 -5.58 2.80 9.07
N LEU A 56 -6.59 1.99 9.38
CA LEU A 56 -7.93 2.13 8.79
C LEU A 56 -8.57 3.47 9.14
N LYS A 57 -8.35 3.94 10.37
CA LYS A 57 -8.77 5.28 10.81
C LYS A 57 -8.09 6.38 9.97
N ILE A 58 -6.76 6.30 9.78
CA ILE A 58 -6.00 7.26 8.97
C ILE A 58 -6.49 7.26 7.52
N VAL A 59 -6.69 6.09 6.91
CA VAL A 59 -7.18 5.98 5.53
C VAL A 59 -8.48 6.77 5.35
N ARG A 60 -9.42 6.60 6.28
CA ARG A 60 -10.70 7.29 6.25
C ARG A 60 -10.58 8.80 6.51
N GLU A 61 -9.86 9.20 7.56
CA GLU A 61 -9.79 10.59 8.01
C GLU A 61 -8.94 11.48 7.10
N ARG A 62 -7.86 10.91 6.54
CA ARG A 62 -6.95 11.58 5.60
C ARG A 62 -7.34 11.39 4.15
N LYS A 63 -8.45 10.69 3.89
CA LYS A 63 -8.94 10.38 2.54
C LYS A 63 -7.86 9.71 1.66
N LEU A 64 -7.05 8.84 2.28
CA LEU A 64 -6.10 8.02 1.52
C LEU A 64 -6.86 6.94 0.75
N ILE A 65 -6.15 6.27 -0.15
CA ILE A 65 -6.72 5.22 -0.99
C ILE A 65 -6.12 3.89 -0.55
N LEU A 66 -6.94 2.95 -0.13
CA LEU A 66 -6.53 1.57 0.13
C LEU A 66 -6.92 0.72 -1.08
N THR A 67 -5.98 -0.04 -1.63
CA THR A 67 -6.21 -0.94 -2.76
C THR A 67 -5.65 -2.33 -2.45
N PRO A 68 -6.32 -3.41 -2.88
CA PRO A 68 -5.68 -4.72 -2.96
C PRO A 68 -4.65 -4.71 -4.10
N MET A 69 -3.55 -5.43 -3.91
CA MET A 69 -2.50 -5.58 -4.91
C MET A 69 -1.99 -7.02 -4.95
N ASN A 70 -1.27 -7.33 -6.01
CA ASN A 70 -0.49 -8.55 -6.09
C ASN A 70 0.98 -8.25 -5.67
N CYS A 71 1.48 -8.95 -4.66
CA CYS A 71 2.85 -8.88 -4.17
C CYS A 71 3.68 -10.07 -4.66
N ASN A 72 5.01 -9.88 -4.75
CA ASN A 72 5.99 -10.93 -5.08
C ASN A 72 5.74 -11.60 -6.44
N MET A 73 5.76 -10.83 -7.53
CA MET A 73 5.64 -11.35 -8.92
C MET A 73 4.38 -12.18 -9.23
N GLY A 74 3.31 -12.08 -8.45
CA GLY A 74 2.10 -12.90 -8.70
C GLY A 74 1.63 -13.65 -7.47
N PHE A 75 2.54 -14.05 -6.59
CA PHE A 75 2.33 -15.20 -5.71
C PHE A 75 1.75 -14.87 -4.34
N SER A 76 1.31 -13.63 -4.10
CA SER A 76 0.68 -13.30 -2.82
C SER A 76 -0.21 -12.08 -2.88
N VAL A 77 -1.39 -12.19 -2.26
CA VAL A 77 -2.29 -11.06 -2.03
C VAL A 77 -1.66 -10.08 -1.04
N GLY A 78 -1.74 -8.79 -1.36
CA GLY A 78 -1.40 -7.71 -0.45
C GLY A 78 -2.30 -6.51 -0.60
N PHE A 79 -1.91 -5.44 0.09
CA PHE A 79 -2.62 -4.18 0.14
C PHE A 79 -1.64 -3.03 0.05
N GLU A 80 -2.04 -1.98 -0.64
CA GLU A 80 -1.29 -0.77 -0.81
C GLU A 80 -2.13 0.45 -0.43
N VAL A 81 -1.50 1.37 0.31
CA VAL A 81 -2.10 2.65 0.69
C VAL A 81 -1.42 3.76 -0.10
N PHE A 82 -2.21 4.55 -0.81
CA PHE A 82 -1.76 5.69 -1.59
C PHE A 82 -2.19 7.02 -0.98
N GLN A 83 -1.30 7.99 -1.02
CA GLN A 83 -1.60 9.40 -0.89
C GLN A 83 -1.77 10.01 -2.28
N GLY A 84 -2.93 10.61 -2.53
CA GLY A 84 -3.15 11.41 -3.73
C GLY A 84 -2.43 12.75 -3.65
N ILE A 85 -1.71 13.12 -4.70
CA ILE A 85 -0.96 14.36 -4.83
C ILE A 85 -1.51 15.14 -6.03
N GLU A 86 -2.00 16.35 -5.77
CA GLU A 86 -2.42 17.29 -6.81
C GLU A 86 -1.32 18.33 -7.01
N ASN A 87 -0.48 18.12 -8.02
CA ASN A 87 0.64 19.01 -8.32
C ASN A 87 0.17 20.27 -9.07
N ALA A 88 -0.81 20.12 -9.95
CA ALA A 88 -1.44 21.20 -10.73
C ALA A 88 -2.84 20.76 -11.21
N PRO A 89 -3.70 21.68 -11.68
CA PRO A 89 -4.98 21.31 -12.27
C PRO A 89 -4.81 20.29 -13.40
N GLY A 90 -5.39 19.10 -13.24
CA GLY A 90 -5.28 18.00 -14.21
C GLY A 90 -4.03 17.13 -14.08
N LEU A 91 -3.02 17.53 -13.30
CA LEU A 91 -1.84 16.72 -13.00
C LEU A 91 -2.01 16.06 -11.63
N ARG A 92 -2.46 14.81 -11.67
CA ARG A 92 -2.72 13.97 -10.50
C ARG A 92 -1.65 12.90 -10.43
N ASP A 93 -1.14 12.68 -9.24
CA ASP A 93 -0.14 11.66 -8.96
C ASP A 93 -0.51 10.93 -7.66
N THR A 94 0.11 9.77 -7.43
CA THR A 94 -0.08 8.97 -6.22
C THR A 94 1.25 8.53 -5.66
N GLU A 95 1.46 8.76 -4.36
CA GLU A 95 2.61 8.23 -3.63
C GLU A 95 2.15 7.04 -2.77
N SER A 96 2.82 5.91 -2.94
CA SER A 96 2.65 4.76 -2.04
C SER A 96 3.28 5.06 -0.68
N VAL A 97 2.48 4.97 0.38
CA VAL A 97 2.93 5.27 1.75
C VAL A 97 3.04 4.03 2.63
N LEU A 98 2.45 2.92 2.20
CA LEU A 98 2.52 1.63 2.88
C LEU A 98 2.09 0.49 1.97
N ARG A 99 2.85 -0.60 1.99
CA ARG A 99 2.47 -1.90 1.42
C ARG A 99 2.59 -3.01 2.46
N PHE A 100 1.65 -3.94 2.46
CA PHE A 100 1.70 -5.14 3.32
C PHE A 100 0.93 -6.30 2.71
N ARG A 101 1.38 -7.52 2.96
CA ARG A 101 0.75 -8.77 2.51
C ARG A 101 -0.45 -9.13 3.37
N GLU A 102 -1.39 -9.88 2.80
CA GLU A 102 -2.51 -10.47 3.56
C GLU A 102 -2.00 -11.35 4.72
N LYS A 103 -0.90 -12.09 4.49
CA LYS A 103 -0.24 -12.88 5.54
C LYS A 103 0.26 -12.03 6.70
N GLN A 104 0.39 -10.70 6.58
CA GLN A 104 0.83 -9.84 7.68
C GLN A 104 -0.34 -9.31 8.54
N LEU A 105 -1.58 -9.65 8.19
CA LEU A 105 -2.75 -9.26 8.97
C LEU A 105 -2.77 -9.92 10.37
N PRO A 106 -3.29 -9.21 11.40
CA PRO A 106 -3.54 -9.80 12.70
C PRO A 106 -4.65 -10.86 12.62
N ALA A 107 -4.66 -11.78 13.58
CA ALA A 107 -5.68 -12.82 13.66
C ALA A 107 -7.11 -12.25 13.63
N GLY A 108 -7.98 -12.88 12.84
CA GLY A 108 -9.37 -12.46 12.64
C GLY A 108 -9.57 -11.39 11.55
N TYR A 109 -8.49 -10.84 11.00
CA TYR A 109 -8.55 -9.97 9.83
C TYR A 109 -8.19 -10.77 8.57
N THR A 110 -8.94 -10.51 7.50
CA THR A 110 -8.83 -11.19 6.21
C THR A 110 -8.96 -10.19 5.07
N PHE A 111 -8.73 -10.61 3.82
CA PHE A 111 -9.11 -9.84 2.64
C PHE A 111 -10.55 -9.33 2.71
N ALA A 112 -11.51 -10.19 3.07
CA ALA A 112 -12.92 -9.81 3.20
C ALA A 112 -13.16 -8.74 4.29
N THR A 113 -12.35 -8.73 5.35
CA THR A 113 -12.41 -7.70 6.39
C THR A 113 -11.99 -6.34 5.81
N LEU A 114 -10.88 -6.30 5.05
CA LEU A 114 -10.39 -5.08 4.42
C LEU A 114 -11.22 -4.64 3.21
N ALA A 115 -11.94 -5.56 2.56
CA ALA A 115 -12.83 -5.25 1.44
C ALA A 115 -13.88 -4.22 1.80
N ARG A 116 -14.34 -4.19 3.05
CA ARG A 116 -15.27 -3.16 3.54
C ARG A 116 -14.71 -1.73 3.41
N THR A 117 -13.39 -1.58 3.50
CA THR A 117 -12.71 -0.29 3.37
C THR A 117 -12.36 0.00 1.92
N PHE A 118 -11.72 -0.93 1.20
CA PHE A 118 -11.28 -0.64 -0.17
C PHE A 118 -12.42 -0.64 -1.20
N MET A 119 -13.53 -1.33 -0.93
CA MET A 119 -14.75 -1.29 -1.76
C MET A 119 -15.71 -0.15 -1.38
N ALA A 120 -15.41 0.62 -0.32
CA ALA A 120 -16.25 1.76 0.04
C ALA A 120 -16.33 2.76 -1.12
N ASP A 121 -17.52 3.32 -1.37
CA ASP A 121 -17.77 4.20 -2.53
C ASP A 121 -16.81 5.39 -2.58
N ASP A 122 -16.50 5.97 -1.41
CA ASP A 122 -15.56 7.09 -1.31
C ASP A 122 -14.13 6.68 -1.66
N ASN A 123 -13.70 5.47 -1.26
CA ASN A 123 -12.38 4.94 -1.63
C ASN A 123 -12.28 4.67 -3.13
N ARG A 124 -13.30 4.04 -3.72
CA ARG A 124 -13.34 3.73 -5.17
C ARG A 124 -13.38 5.00 -6.01
N GLN A 125 -14.21 5.98 -5.66
CA GLN A 125 -14.25 7.27 -6.34
C GLN A 125 -12.90 7.99 -6.28
N ARG A 126 -12.18 7.92 -5.15
CA ARG A 126 -10.82 8.47 -5.04
C ARG A 126 -9.84 7.70 -5.91
N ALA A 127 -9.87 6.37 -5.91
CA ALA A 127 -9.03 5.54 -6.76
C ALA A 127 -9.22 5.89 -8.25
N ASP A 128 -10.48 5.98 -8.69
CA ASP A 128 -10.84 6.36 -10.07
C ASP A 128 -10.37 7.79 -10.39
N TYR A 129 -10.53 8.73 -9.46
CA TYR A 129 -10.08 10.12 -9.63
C TYR A 129 -8.57 10.23 -9.86
N PHE A 130 -7.78 9.42 -9.16
CA PHE A 130 -6.32 9.36 -9.30
C PHE A 130 -5.85 8.39 -10.39
N GLY A 131 -6.76 7.74 -11.13
CA GLY A 131 -6.41 6.86 -12.25
C GLY A 131 -5.77 5.53 -11.82
N LEU A 132 -6.05 5.06 -10.60
CA LEU A 132 -5.61 3.73 -10.17
C LEU A 132 -6.45 2.63 -10.85
N GLU A 133 -5.89 1.42 -10.95
CA GLU A 133 -6.60 0.28 -11.51
C GLU A 133 -7.92 0.00 -10.78
N THR A 134 -8.89 -0.57 -11.50
CA THR A 134 -10.18 -0.92 -10.95
C THR A 134 -10.02 -1.87 -9.76
N ILE A 135 -10.48 -1.42 -8.59
CA ILE A 135 -10.49 -2.21 -7.36
C ILE A 135 -11.57 -3.29 -7.46
N LEU A 136 -11.17 -4.57 -7.38
CA LEU A 136 -12.07 -5.71 -7.46
C LEU A 136 -12.13 -6.43 -6.11
N ASN A 137 -13.34 -6.87 -5.74
CA ASN A 137 -13.54 -7.75 -4.59
C ASN A 137 -13.42 -9.22 -5.02
N ASP A 138 -12.25 -9.57 -5.53
CA ASP A 138 -11.94 -10.90 -6.05
C ASP A 138 -10.52 -11.25 -5.61
N ARG A 139 -10.40 -11.97 -4.50
CA ARG A 139 -9.10 -12.31 -3.88
C ARG A 139 -8.21 -13.08 -4.85
N ASP A 140 -8.80 -13.96 -5.66
CA ASP A 140 -8.07 -14.89 -6.55
C ASP A 140 -7.40 -14.14 -7.71
N ARG A 141 -7.90 -12.96 -8.09
CA ARG A 141 -7.18 -12.09 -9.04
C ARG A 141 -5.85 -11.56 -8.51
N TYR A 142 -5.68 -11.56 -7.19
CA TYR A 142 -4.48 -11.07 -6.51
C TYR A 142 -3.62 -12.21 -5.95
N ASP A 143 -4.03 -13.47 -6.14
CA ASP A 143 -3.36 -14.68 -5.68
C ASP A 143 -3.08 -15.58 -6.89
N TYR A 144 -1.91 -15.42 -7.50
CA TYR A 144 -1.51 -16.10 -8.74
C TYR A 144 -0.49 -17.22 -8.51
#